data_AF-A0A496Y2J0-F1
#
_entry.id   AF-A0A496Y2J0-F1
#
_cell.length_a   1.000
_cell.length_b   1.000
_cell.length_c   1.000
_cell.angle_alpha   90.00
_cell.angle_beta   90.00
_cell.angle_gamma   90.00
#
_symmetry.space_group_name_H-M   'P 1'
#
loop_
_entity.id
_entity.type
_entity.pdbx_description
1 polymer ?
#
loop_
_entity_poly.entity_id
_entity_poly.type
_entity_poly.pdbx_seq_one_letter_code
_entity_poly.pdbx_strand_id
1 'polypeptide(L)'
;MRIAESRTSKRKWNKPLPLIRLTPMISSFEKRRHQRLNLALPLIYKLYNQEGKDYKKLKGVTKNISMGGIYFVCLAPQSLAIKQVMEIAIELPKQDFELPGTNILKTRGEVLRIEKLPQRPYAKGVALQLIENLSFPEP
;
A
#
# COMPACT_ATOMS: atom_id res chain seq x y z
N MET A 1 -26.29 -54.07 47.18
CA MET A 1 -25.18 -53.10 47.10
C MET A 1 -24.83 -52.92 45.62
N ARG A 2 -25.00 -51.72 45.08
CA ARG A 2 -24.82 -51.38 43.64
C ARG A 2 -23.36 -51.05 43.37
N ILE A 3 -22.78 -51.55 42.29
CA ILE A 3 -21.65 -50.91 41.61
C ILE A 3 -21.94 -50.95 40.11
N ALA A 4 -22.17 -49.77 39.55
CA ALA A 4 -22.40 -49.55 38.13
C ALA A 4 -21.05 -49.32 37.44
N GLU A 5 -20.74 -50.14 36.43
CA GLU A 5 -19.57 -49.91 35.58
C GLU A 5 -19.91 -48.91 34.47
N SER A 6 -19.32 -47.73 34.59
CA SER A 6 -19.39 -46.62 33.65
C SER A 6 -18.51 -46.89 32.43
N ARG A 7 -19.12 -47.38 31.34
CA ARG A 7 -18.48 -47.43 30.02
C ARG A 7 -18.31 -46.02 29.45
N THR A 8 -17.10 -45.48 29.59
CA THR A 8 -16.70 -44.23 28.92
C THR A 8 -16.37 -44.51 27.46
N SER A 9 -17.28 -44.08 26.57
CA SER A 9 -17.13 -44.14 25.12
C SER A 9 -16.08 -43.13 24.65
N LYS A 10 -14.86 -43.61 24.35
CA LYS A 10 -13.83 -42.82 23.67
C LYS A 10 -14.26 -42.60 22.21
N ARG A 11 -14.88 -41.45 21.91
CA ARG A 11 -15.09 -40.99 20.53
C ARG A 11 -13.74 -40.71 19.88
N LYS A 12 -13.20 -41.69 19.13
CA LYS A 12 -12.09 -41.47 18.18
C LYS A 12 -12.60 -40.57 17.05
N TRP A 13 -12.13 -39.33 17.03
CA TRP A 13 -12.33 -38.42 15.90
C TRP A 13 -11.43 -38.86 14.73
N ASN A 14 -11.93 -39.76 13.89
CA ASN A 14 -11.33 -40.06 12.58
C ASN A 14 -11.82 -39.01 11.57
N LYS A 15 -11.30 -37.78 11.63
CA LYS A 15 -11.38 -36.87 10.49
C LYS A 15 -10.11 -37.06 9.68
N PRO A 16 -10.17 -37.56 8.43
CA PRO A 16 -8.98 -37.62 7.60
C PRO A 16 -8.51 -36.19 7.36
N LEU A 17 -7.25 -35.91 7.70
CA LEU A 17 -6.59 -34.69 7.27
C LEU A 17 -6.51 -34.72 5.74
N PRO A 18 -6.84 -33.63 5.03
CA PRO A 18 -6.68 -33.61 3.59
C PRO A 18 -5.20 -33.83 3.26
N LEU A 19 -4.92 -34.86 2.47
CA LEU A 19 -3.59 -35.14 1.97
C LEU A 19 -3.24 -34.05 0.95
N ILE A 20 -2.55 -33.00 1.40
CA ILE A 20 -2.05 -31.93 0.53
C ILE A 20 -0.92 -32.53 -0.29
N ARG A 21 -1.17 -32.86 -1.56
CA ARG A 21 -0.09 -33.14 -2.52
C ARG A 21 0.72 -31.85 -2.67
N LEU A 22 1.96 -31.87 -2.22
CA LEU A 22 2.93 -30.82 -2.52
C LEU A 22 3.20 -30.88 -4.02
N THR A 23 2.52 -30.03 -4.79
CA THR A 23 2.86 -29.79 -6.19
C THR A 23 4.29 -29.21 -6.24
N PRO A 24 5.12 -29.63 -7.21
CA PRO A 24 6.47 -29.10 -7.35
C PRO A 24 6.42 -27.58 -7.47
N MET A 25 7.37 -26.91 -6.80
CA MET A 25 7.45 -25.46 -6.67
C MET A 25 7.19 -24.75 -8.00
N ILE A 26 5.97 -24.25 -8.16
CA ILE A 26 5.66 -23.27 -9.20
C ILE A 26 6.52 -22.08 -8.86
N SER A 27 7.47 -21.77 -9.74
CA SER A 27 8.31 -20.59 -9.62
C SER A 27 7.40 -19.41 -9.30
N SER A 28 7.69 -18.67 -8.24
CA SER A 28 7.00 -17.43 -7.94
C SER A 28 7.28 -16.45 -9.07
N PHE A 29 6.49 -16.50 -10.13
CA PHE A 29 6.59 -15.56 -11.24
C PHE A 29 6.41 -14.16 -10.66
N GLU A 30 7.49 -13.39 -10.62
CA GLU A 30 7.48 -11.99 -10.21
C GLU A 30 6.56 -11.25 -11.18
N LYS A 31 5.36 -10.88 -10.72
CA LYS A 31 4.36 -10.19 -11.54
C LYS A 31 4.72 -8.73 -11.82
N ARG A 32 5.72 -8.18 -11.12
CA ARG A 32 6.06 -6.75 -11.19
C ARG A 32 7.06 -6.50 -12.31
N ARG A 33 6.72 -5.54 -13.17
CA ARG A 33 7.61 -5.08 -14.25
C ARG A 33 8.76 -4.20 -13.77
N HIS A 34 8.61 -3.57 -12.60
CA HIS A 34 9.58 -2.63 -12.05
C HIS A 34 9.95 -3.00 -10.61
N GLN A 35 11.24 -2.90 -10.31
CA GLN A 35 11.73 -2.99 -8.94
C GLN A 35 11.17 -1.84 -8.09
N ARG A 36 10.90 -2.13 -6.82
CA ARG A 36 10.43 -1.15 -5.84
C ARG A 36 11.56 -0.80 -4.90
N LEU A 37 11.84 0.48 -4.77
CA LEU A 37 12.65 1.01 -3.71
C LEU A 37 11.76 1.15 -2.47
N ASN A 38 12.17 0.59 -1.34
CA ASN A 38 11.46 0.71 -0.07
C ASN A 38 12.06 1.87 0.73
N LEU A 39 11.33 2.98 0.82
CA LEU A 39 11.77 4.19 1.50
C LEU A 39 10.57 4.88 2.16
N ALA A 40 10.86 5.58 3.26
CA ALA A 40 9.90 6.38 4.00
C ALA A 40 10.22 7.86 3.80
N LEU A 41 9.69 8.43 2.73
CA LEU A 41 9.78 9.85 2.45
C LEU A 41 8.45 10.56 2.69
N PRO A 42 8.46 11.79 3.24
CA PRO A 42 7.28 12.64 3.27
C PRO A 42 6.75 12.86 1.85
N LEU A 43 5.44 12.81 1.70
CA LEU A 43 4.78 13.27 0.49
C LEU A 43 3.65 14.24 0.82
N ILE A 44 3.41 15.14 -0.12
CA ILE A 44 2.24 15.99 -0.19
C ILE A 44 1.45 15.57 -1.42
N TYR A 45 0.14 15.43 -1.28
CA TYR A 45 -0.75 15.16 -2.40
C TYR A 45 -1.89 16.18 -2.46
N LYS A 46 -2.31 16.51 -3.68
CA LYS A 46 -3.49 17.35 -3.92
C LYS A 46 -4.71 16.47 -4.18
N LEU A 47 -5.76 16.69 -3.41
CA LEU A 47 -7.07 16.08 -3.62
C LEU A 47 -8.00 17.13 -4.22
N TYR A 48 -8.31 17.01 -5.51
CA TYR A 48 -9.25 17.88 -6.20
C TYR A 48 -10.70 17.57 -5.79
N ASN A 49 -11.54 18.60 -5.69
CA ASN A 49 -12.98 18.44 -5.55
C ASN A 49 -13.60 17.88 -6.84
N GLN A 50 -14.87 17.46 -6.81
CA GLN A 50 -15.53 16.85 -7.97
C GLN A 50 -15.62 17.80 -9.18
N GLU A 51 -15.56 19.12 -8.93
CA GLU A 51 -15.57 20.15 -9.98
C GLU A 51 -14.17 20.48 -10.53
N GLY A 52 -13.10 19.92 -9.96
CA GLY A 52 -11.71 20.19 -10.35
C GLY A 52 -11.19 21.60 -10.05
N LYS A 53 -12.00 22.45 -9.40
CA LYS A 53 -11.68 23.88 -9.17
C LYS A 53 -10.84 24.11 -7.93
N ASP A 54 -11.11 23.37 -6.86
CA ASP A 54 -10.39 23.49 -5.59
C ASP A 54 -9.67 22.19 -5.27
N TYR A 55 -8.57 22.33 -4.53
CA TYR A 55 -7.84 21.18 -4.01
C TYR A 55 -7.44 21.37 -2.56
N LYS A 56 -7.42 20.25 -1.83
CA LYS A 56 -6.82 20.19 -0.50
C LYS A 56 -5.43 19.56 -0.58
N LYS A 57 -4.43 20.23 -0.01
CA LYS A 57 -3.10 19.64 0.21
C LYS A 57 -3.16 18.76 1.46
N LEU A 58 -2.76 17.51 1.30
CA LEU A 58 -2.74 16.50 2.36
C LEU A 58 -1.35 15.86 2.42
N LYS A 59 -1.00 15.33 3.59
CA LYS A 59 0.32 14.73 3.85
C LYS A 59 0.22 13.22 3.94
N GLY A 60 1.28 12.55 3.53
CA GLY A 60 1.45 11.11 3.68
C GLY A 60 2.93 10.75 3.81
N VAL A 61 3.21 9.46 3.97
CA VAL A 61 4.57 8.93 3.99
C VAL A 61 4.63 7.75 3.04
N THR A 62 5.58 7.78 2.11
CA THR A 62 5.82 6.67 1.19
C THR A 62 6.25 5.43 1.95
N LYS A 63 5.98 4.27 1.35
CA LYS A 63 6.47 2.96 1.81
C LYS A 63 7.30 2.31 0.73
N ASN A 64 6.89 2.48 -0.53
CA ASN A 64 7.71 2.14 -1.66
C ASN A 64 7.39 3.00 -2.88
N ILE A 65 8.38 3.11 -3.75
CA ILE A 65 8.32 3.85 -5.02
C ILE A 65 8.91 2.95 -6.10
N SER A 66 8.34 3.01 -7.30
CA SER A 66 8.86 2.37 -8.51
C SER A 66 8.54 3.24 -9.71
N MET A 67 9.12 2.91 -10.86
CA MET A 67 8.79 3.60 -12.12
C MET A 67 7.32 3.48 -12.55
N GLY A 68 6.60 2.47 -12.06
CA GLY A 68 5.19 2.27 -12.42
C GLY A 68 4.18 2.72 -11.35
N GLY A 69 4.64 3.06 -10.14
CA GLY A 69 3.71 3.32 -9.04
C GLY A 69 4.35 3.67 -7.72
N ILE A 70 3.53 4.28 -6.85
CA ILE A 70 3.88 4.67 -5.49
C ILE A 70 2.91 3.98 -4.53
N TYR A 71 3.41 3.46 -3.41
CA TYR A 71 2.58 3.06 -2.29
C TYR A 71 2.91 3.92 -1.08
N PHE A 72 1.89 4.54 -0.50
CA PHE A 72 2.05 5.42 0.65
C PHE A 72 0.95 5.22 1.69
N VAL A 73 1.20 5.73 2.89
CA VAL A 73 0.24 5.73 4.00
C VAL A 73 -0.11 7.17 4.34
N CYS A 74 -1.38 7.45 4.53
CA CYS A 74 -1.86 8.76 4.99
C CYS A 74 -2.91 8.63 6.09
N LEU A 75 -3.03 9.69 6.89
CA LEU A 75 -4.15 9.87 7.80
C LEU A 75 -5.29 10.46 6.97
N ALA A 76 -6.32 9.67 6.68
CA ALA A 76 -7.36 10.06 5.73
C ALA A 76 -8.73 10.13 6.40
N PRO A 77 -9.13 11.31 6.93
CA PRO A 77 -10.51 11.57 7.35
C PRO A 77 -11.46 11.80 6.15
N GLN A 78 -10.95 11.88 4.91
CA GLN A 78 -11.73 12.15 3.70
C GLN A 78 -11.81 10.94 2.75
N SER A 79 -12.82 10.96 1.89
CA SER A 79 -13.12 9.94 0.88
C SER A 79 -12.18 10.01 -0.31
N LEU A 80 -11.03 9.34 -0.19
CA LEU A 80 -10.25 8.91 -1.36
C LEU A 80 -11.07 7.87 -2.15
N ALA A 81 -11.07 7.99 -3.47
CA ALA A 81 -11.75 7.05 -4.36
C ALA A 81 -10.75 6.31 -5.26
N ILE A 82 -11.10 5.07 -5.63
CA ILE A 82 -10.38 4.35 -6.69
C ILE A 82 -10.62 5.08 -8.01
N LYS A 83 -9.61 5.07 -8.89
CA LYS A 83 -9.52 5.81 -10.15
C LYS A 83 -9.37 7.32 -10.03
N GLN A 84 -9.23 7.84 -8.82
CA GLN A 84 -8.99 9.27 -8.63
C GLN A 84 -7.56 9.64 -9.03
N VAL A 85 -7.41 10.66 -9.86
CA VAL A 85 -6.10 11.21 -10.23
C VAL A 85 -5.64 12.22 -9.18
N MET A 86 -4.37 12.13 -8.82
CA MET A 86 -3.74 12.94 -7.78
C MET A 86 -2.40 13.49 -8.25
N GLU A 87 -2.12 14.74 -7.90
CA GLU A 87 -0.77 15.29 -7.98
C GLU A 87 -0.01 14.97 -6.70
N ILE A 88 1.19 14.44 -6.86
CA ILE A 88 2.07 14.03 -5.77
C ILE A 88 3.36 14.85 -5.84
N ALA A 89 3.80 15.31 -4.67
CA ALA A 89 5.12 15.89 -4.45
C ALA A 89 5.80 15.13 -3.31
N ILE A 90 6.94 14.51 -3.58
CA ILE A 90 7.74 13.77 -2.59
C ILE A 90 8.92 14.65 -2.20
N GLU A 91 9.08 14.85 -0.89
CA GLU A 91 10.21 15.62 -0.36
C GLU A 91 11.40 14.68 -0.17
N LEU A 92 12.52 15.02 -0.82
CA LEU A 92 13.79 14.34 -0.63
C LEU A 92 14.54 14.99 0.55
N PRO A 93 15.26 14.20 1.37
CA PRO A 93 16.07 14.74 2.45
C PRO A 93 17.23 15.55 1.87
N LYS A 94 17.45 16.74 2.45
CA LYS A 94 18.52 17.63 2.02
C LYS A 94 19.89 17.12 2.43
N GLN A 95 20.83 17.09 1.50
CA GLN A 95 22.27 16.97 1.80
C GLN A 95 22.95 18.33 1.63
N ASP A 96 24.14 18.48 2.23
CA ASP A 96 24.86 19.77 2.35
C ASP A 96 25.23 20.44 1.00
N PHE A 97 24.99 19.79 -0.14
CA PHE A 97 25.36 20.23 -1.48
C PHE A 97 24.19 20.19 -2.49
N GLU A 98 22.97 20.57 -2.08
CA GLU A 98 21.81 20.53 -2.98
C GLU A 98 21.79 21.65 -4.03
N LEU A 99 21.51 21.25 -5.28
CA LEU A 99 21.14 22.15 -6.36
C LEU A 99 19.71 22.69 -6.10
N PRO A 100 19.43 23.97 -6.36
CA PRO A 100 18.07 24.51 -6.27
C PRO A 100 17.08 23.68 -7.10
N GLY A 101 15.95 23.30 -6.51
CA GLY A 101 14.88 22.57 -7.21
C GLY A 101 14.99 21.04 -7.19
N THR A 102 16.07 20.44 -6.69
CA THR A 102 16.24 18.97 -6.71
C THR A 102 15.73 18.26 -5.45
N ASN A 103 15.12 18.97 -4.51
CA ASN A 103 14.66 18.40 -3.25
C ASN A 103 13.19 17.93 -3.28
N ILE A 104 12.50 18.08 -4.43
CA ILE A 104 11.11 17.68 -4.61
C ILE A 104 10.97 16.88 -5.89
N LEU A 105 10.45 15.66 -5.79
CA LEU A 105 9.99 14.89 -6.96
C LEU A 105 8.49 15.08 -7.15
N LYS A 106 8.06 15.44 -8.35
CA LYS A 106 6.65 15.61 -8.72
C LYS A 106 6.21 14.52 -9.69
N THR A 107 4.94 14.15 -9.60
CA THR A 107 4.30 13.22 -10.55
C THR A 107 2.78 13.32 -10.44
N ARG A 108 2.07 12.79 -11.44
CA ARG A 108 0.64 12.49 -11.36
C ARG A 108 0.39 11.00 -11.39
N GLY A 109 -0.61 10.56 -10.63
CA GLY A 109 -0.97 9.15 -10.56
C GLY A 109 -2.43 8.91 -10.22
N GLU A 110 -2.92 7.75 -10.62
CA GLU A 110 -4.28 7.28 -10.38
C GLU A 110 -4.32 6.31 -9.20
N VAL A 111 -5.30 6.47 -8.31
CA VAL A 111 -5.53 5.54 -7.20
C VAL A 111 -6.01 4.19 -7.72
N LEU A 112 -5.14 3.19 -7.66
CA LEU A 112 -5.51 1.81 -8.00
C LEU A 112 -6.21 1.09 -6.87
N ARG A 113 -5.76 1.33 -5.64
CA ARG A 113 -6.19 0.54 -4.48
C ARG A 113 -6.04 1.31 -3.19
N ILE A 114 -7.03 1.14 -2.32
CA ILE A 114 -7.05 1.68 -0.97
C ILE A 114 -7.16 0.52 0.01
N GLU A 115 -6.23 0.44 0.95
CA GLU A 115 -6.15 -0.60 1.96
C GLU A 115 -6.43 -0.04 3.35
N LYS A 116 -7.24 -0.77 4.12
CA LYS A 116 -7.37 -0.55 5.56
C LYS A 116 -6.15 -1.15 6.25
N LEU A 117 -5.58 -0.44 7.22
CA LEU A 117 -4.43 -0.90 7.98
C LEU A 117 -4.92 -1.43 9.34
N PRO A 118 -4.86 -2.75 9.62
CA PRO A 118 -5.42 -3.33 10.85
C PRO A 118 -4.83 -2.71 12.12
N GLN A 119 -3.54 -2.39 12.11
CA GLN A 119 -2.83 -1.80 13.24
C GLN A 119 -3.03 -0.28 13.37
N ARG A 120 -3.62 0.38 12.35
CA ARG A 120 -3.78 1.83 12.29
C ARG A 120 -5.14 2.18 11.67
N PRO A 121 -6.24 2.10 12.44
CA PRO A 121 -7.61 2.20 11.90
C PRO A 121 -7.92 3.55 11.23
N TYR A 122 -7.24 4.63 11.65
CA TYR A 122 -7.40 5.98 11.08
C TYR A 122 -6.48 6.24 9.87
N ALA A 123 -5.61 5.30 9.54
CA ALA A 123 -4.69 5.41 8.41
C ALA A 123 -5.13 4.49 7.27
N LYS A 124 -4.84 4.92 6.05
CA LYS A 124 -5.09 4.13 4.84
C LYS A 124 -3.79 3.95 4.07
N GLY A 125 -3.60 2.74 3.54
CA GLY A 125 -2.59 2.47 2.52
C GLY A 125 -3.16 2.81 1.16
N VAL A 126 -2.41 3.52 0.32
CA VAL A 126 -2.86 3.96 -1.01
C VAL A 126 -1.82 3.54 -2.02
N ALA A 127 -2.26 2.76 -3.02
CA ALA A 127 -1.45 2.41 -4.17
C ALA A 127 -1.84 3.29 -5.36
N LEU A 128 -0.85 3.99 -5.91
CA LEU A 128 -0.97 4.80 -7.12
C LEU A 128 -0.29 4.11 -8.29
N GLN A 129 -0.92 4.19 -9.46
CA GLN A 129 -0.28 3.99 -10.74
C GLN A 129 0.16 5.33 -11.30
N LEU A 130 1.41 5.43 -11.73
CA LEU A 130 1.90 6.66 -12.34
C LEU A 130 1.32 6.81 -13.75
N ILE A 131 0.78 7.99 -14.03
CA ILE A 131 0.34 8.39 -15.38
C ILE A 131 1.44 9.21 -16.06
N GLU A 132 2.18 9.98 -15.26
CA GLU A 132 3.33 10.77 -15.67
C GLU A 132 4.59 10.23 -14.99
N ASN A 133 5.76 10.48 -15.59
CA ASN A 133 7.03 10.09 -14.98
C ASN A 133 7.32 10.97 -13.75
N LEU A 134 8.04 10.38 -12.78
CA LEU A 134 8.65 11.15 -11.70
C LEU A 134 9.70 12.10 -12.27
N SER A 135 9.57 13.39 -11.95
CA SER A 135 10.51 14.42 -12.39
C SER A 135 10.82 15.42 -11.27
N PHE A 136 11.98 16.05 -11.36
CA PHE A 136 12.25 17.26 -10.61
C PHE A 136 11.54 18.44 -11.27
N PRO A 137 11.04 19.42 -10.50
CA PRO A 137 10.54 20.67 -11.08
C PRO A 137 11.65 21.35 -11.89
N GLU A 138 11.27 21.94 -13.02
CA GLU A 138 12.17 22.79 -13.77
C GLU A 138 12.58 24.00 -12.91
N PRO A 139 13.84 24.46 -13.02
CA PRO A 139 14.37 25.58 -12.26
C PRO A 139 13.72 26.93 -12.62
#